data_AF-A0AAE1U1N3-F1
#
_entry.id   AF-A0AAE1U1N3-F1
#
_cell.length_a   1.000
_cell.length_b   1.000
_cell.length_c   1.000
_cell.angle_alpha   90.00
_cell.angle_beta   90.00
_cell.angle_gamma   90.00
#
_symmetry.space_group_name_H-M   'P 1'
#
loop_
_entity.id
_entity.type
_entity.pdbx_description
1 polymer ?
#
loop_
_entity_poly.entity_id
_entity_poly.type
_entity_poly.pdbx_seq_one_letter_code
_entity_poly.pdbx_strand_id
1 'polypeptide(L)'
;MRLVVLVVCVVLMSVADASQLRERRLRRPHGPRQGRMYRRRPQRIMPSNAASGPSSKPLVPSACPESLSLNEREEMSNLVFTGRIESLPGGRRVVSRHTVGVEGVAGDVKVKRVFKGGVVAGDLAGRVVRVEGLGRWDVCNSLARVRDTKIFLTNMDDEGRIHLNSSLVRLTLQALRATAKAVSGKTFLSS
;
A
#
# COMPACT_ATOMS: atom_id res chain seq x y z
N MET A 1 21.01 40.28 21.62
CA MET A 1 21.79 39.14 21.09
C MET A 1 22.10 38.03 22.10
N ARG A 2 22.09 38.29 23.42
CA ARG A 2 22.38 37.25 24.45
C ARG A 2 21.29 36.18 24.62
N LEU A 3 20.02 36.49 24.29
CA LEU A 3 18.90 35.55 24.43
C LEU A 3 18.88 34.45 23.35
N VAL A 4 19.30 34.79 22.12
CA VAL A 4 19.29 33.86 20.98
C VAL A 4 20.35 32.76 21.17
N VAL A 5 21.51 33.10 21.73
CA VAL A 5 22.58 32.13 22.02
C VAL A 5 22.15 31.12 23.07
N LEU A 6 21.41 31.55 24.10
CA LEU A 6 20.88 30.64 25.14
C LEU A 6 19.87 29.64 24.56
N VAL A 7 18.97 30.08 23.69
CA VAL A 7 17.97 29.20 23.06
C VAL A 7 18.65 28.16 22.16
N VAL A 8 19.66 28.57 21.38
CA VAL A 8 20.43 27.65 20.52
C VAL A 8 21.19 26.62 21.37
N CYS A 9 21.80 27.03 22.49
CA CYS A 9 22.48 26.11 23.39
C CYS A 9 21.53 25.08 24.05
N VAL A 10 20.33 25.48 24.48
CA VAL A 10 19.35 24.56 25.07
C VAL A 10 18.83 23.55 24.04
N VAL A 11 18.58 23.99 22.81
CA VAL A 11 18.16 23.08 21.71
C VAL A 11 19.26 22.09 21.35
N LEU A 12 20.52 22.52 21.26
CA LEU A 12 21.63 21.62 20.94
C LEU A 12 21.91 20.58 22.03
N MET A 13 21.79 20.94 23.30
CA MET A 13 21.93 19.98 24.41
C MET A 13 20.80 18.95 24.45
N SER A 14 19.59 19.33 24.04
CA SER A 14 18.45 18.40 23.96
C SER A 14 18.61 17.34 22.86
N VAL A 15 19.34 17.67 21.78
CA VAL A 15 19.58 16.73 20.66
C VAL A 15 20.70 15.73 20.97
N ALA A 16 21.64 16.08 21.87
CA ALA A 16 22.73 15.19 22.28
C ALA A 16 22.29 14.06 23.24
N ASP A 17 21.20 14.24 23.99
CA ASP A 17 20.73 13.24 24.97
C ASP A 17 19.90 12.10 24.30
N ALA A 18 19.23 12.39 23.18
CA ALA A 18 18.41 11.41 22.47
C ALA A 18 19.19 10.37 21.66
N SER A 19 20.51 10.55 21.46
CA SER A 19 21.35 9.66 20.65
C SER A 19 21.99 8.51 21.45
N GLN A 20 21.95 8.54 22.79
CA GLN A 20 22.53 7.48 23.63
C GLN A 20 21.59 6.30 23.95
N LEU A 21 20.29 6.38 23.66
CA LEU A 21 19.36 5.28 23.92
C LEU A 21 19.33 4.18 22.83
N ARG A 22 20.16 4.29 21.78
CA ARG A 22 20.06 3.44 20.57
C ARG A 22 20.99 2.22 20.52
N GLU A 23 21.79 1.94 21.55
CA GLU A 23 22.81 0.87 21.50
C GLU A 23 22.71 -0.27 22.53
N ARG A 24 21.58 -0.45 23.24
CA ARG A 24 21.46 -1.54 24.25
C ARG A 24 20.37 -2.60 24.01
N ARG A 25 20.24 -3.12 22.77
CA ARG A 25 19.54 -4.41 22.53
C ARG A 25 20.21 -5.28 21.46
N LEU A 26 21.50 -5.53 21.63
CA LEU A 26 22.19 -6.68 21.05
C LEU A 26 22.57 -7.62 22.19
N ARG A 27 21.89 -8.77 22.25
CA ARG A 27 22.22 -10.06 22.90
C ARG A 27 20.93 -10.71 23.39
N ARG A 28 20.43 -11.67 22.62
CA ARG A 28 19.63 -12.77 23.16
C ARG A 28 20.33 -14.10 22.84
N PRO A 29 20.45 -15.01 23.81
CA PRO A 29 21.22 -16.24 23.70
C PRO A 29 20.46 -17.33 22.92
N HIS A 30 21.25 -18.17 22.25
CA HIS A 30 20.85 -19.46 21.71
C HIS A 30 20.36 -20.39 22.82
N GLY A 31 19.11 -20.88 22.69
CA GLY A 31 18.59 -22.02 23.44
C GLY A 31 18.48 -23.26 22.52
N PRO A 32 18.62 -24.48 23.06
CA PRO A 32 18.82 -25.69 22.27
C PRO A 32 17.52 -26.28 21.69
N ARG A 33 17.73 -27.03 20.61
CA ARG A 33 16.78 -27.92 19.93
C ARG A 33 16.14 -28.92 20.90
N GLN A 34 14.81 -29.02 20.87
CA GLN A 34 14.11 -30.25 21.23
C GLN A 34 13.17 -30.65 20.09
N GLY A 35 13.44 -31.84 19.54
CA GLY A 35 12.60 -32.49 18.56
C GLY A 35 11.26 -32.90 19.17
N ARG A 36 10.18 -32.68 18.43
CA ARG A 36 8.90 -33.34 18.70
C ARG A 36 8.56 -34.26 17.55
N MET A 37 8.46 -35.54 17.91
CA MET A 37 8.03 -36.67 17.11
C MET A 37 6.78 -36.38 16.28
N TYR A 38 6.83 -36.83 15.03
CA TYR A 38 5.67 -37.13 14.21
C TYR A 38 4.78 -38.16 14.91
N ARG A 39 3.62 -37.75 15.42
CA ARG A 39 2.50 -38.67 15.64
C ARG A 39 1.68 -38.73 14.36
N ARG A 40 1.92 -39.78 13.55
CA ARG A 40 0.99 -40.23 12.51
C ARG A 40 -0.37 -40.50 13.16
N ARG A 41 -1.38 -39.66 12.87
CA ARG A 41 -2.77 -40.03 13.09
C ARG A 41 -3.19 -41.01 11.98
N PRO A 42 -3.86 -42.12 12.31
CA PRO A 42 -4.39 -43.03 11.30
C PRO A 42 -5.46 -42.31 10.47
N GLN A 43 -5.38 -42.50 9.15
CA GLN A 43 -6.40 -42.06 8.20
C GLN A 43 -7.70 -42.79 8.51
N ARG A 44 -8.70 -42.06 9.02
CA ARG A 44 -10.08 -42.52 9.00
C ARG A 44 -10.59 -42.27 7.59
N ILE A 45 -10.65 -43.35 6.80
CA ILE A 45 -11.43 -43.42 5.58
C ILE A 45 -12.90 -43.23 6.01
N MET A 46 -13.52 -42.15 5.53
CA MET A 46 -14.96 -41.93 5.64
C MET A 46 -15.52 -41.89 4.22
N PRO A 47 -16.67 -42.56 3.97
CA PRO A 47 -17.19 -42.75 2.63
C PRO A 47 -17.71 -41.44 2.01
N SER A 48 -17.53 -41.37 0.70
CA SER A 48 -18.03 -40.34 -0.20
C SER A 48 -19.56 -40.35 -0.23
N ASN A 49 -20.18 -39.41 0.46
CA ASN A 49 -21.56 -39.02 0.14
C ASN A 49 -21.50 -37.81 -0.78
N ALA A 50 -21.72 -38.09 -2.06
CA ALA A 50 -21.97 -37.13 -3.10
C ALA A 50 -23.23 -36.33 -2.76
N ALA A 51 -23.04 -35.12 -2.26
CA ALA A 51 -24.05 -34.07 -2.28
C ALA A 51 -23.62 -33.05 -3.33
N SER A 52 -24.01 -33.30 -4.58
CA SER A 52 -23.92 -32.35 -5.68
C SER A 52 -24.97 -31.27 -5.50
N GLY A 53 -24.76 -30.38 -4.53
CA GLY A 53 -25.40 -29.07 -4.53
C GLY A 53 -24.69 -28.18 -5.57
N PRO A 54 -25.41 -27.32 -6.31
CA PRO A 54 -24.76 -26.35 -7.18
C PRO A 54 -23.93 -25.41 -6.31
N SER A 55 -22.63 -25.68 -6.22
CA SER A 55 -21.64 -24.75 -5.72
C SER A 55 -21.63 -23.55 -6.67
N SER A 56 -22.49 -22.56 -6.40
CA SER A 56 -22.41 -21.24 -6.98
C SER A 56 -21.10 -20.60 -6.52
N LYS A 57 -19.99 -21.01 -7.15
CA LYS A 57 -18.78 -20.21 -7.16
C LYS A 57 -19.21 -18.82 -7.60
N PRO A 58 -18.89 -17.75 -6.86
CA PRO A 58 -19.14 -16.40 -7.32
C PRO A 58 -18.60 -16.30 -8.75
N LEU A 59 -19.50 -15.97 -9.69
CA LEU A 59 -19.14 -15.70 -11.07
C LEU A 59 -18.23 -14.48 -11.05
N VAL A 60 -16.92 -14.70 -10.94
CA VAL A 60 -15.94 -13.64 -11.15
C VAL A 60 -15.99 -13.33 -12.64
N PRO A 61 -16.47 -12.15 -13.07
CA PRO A 61 -16.48 -11.81 -14.48
C PRO A 61 -15.06 -11.94 -15.04
N SER A 62 -14.92 -12.77 -16.07
CA SER A 62 -13.64 -13.09 -16.73
C SER A 62 -13.09 -11.88 -17.50
N ALA A 63 -13.97 -10.96 -17.88
CA ALA A 63 -13.62 -9.70 -18.49
C ALA A 63 -13.38 -8.62 -17.43
N CYS A 64 -12.33 -7.85 -17.66
CA CYS A 64 -11.98 -6.75 -16.80
C CYS A 64 -12.81 -5.52 -17.16
N PRO A 65 -13.56 -4.91 -16.22
CA PRO A 65 -14.48 -3.81 -16.55
C PRO A 65 -13.76 -2.48 -16.85
N GLU A 66 -12.45 -2.39 -16.63
CA GLU A 66 -11.71 -1.15 -16.81
C GLU A 66 -11.34 -0.93 -18.29
N SER A 67 -12.13 -0.11 -18.97
CA SER A 67 -11.90 0.36 -20.34
C SER A 67 -11.28 1.77 -20.42
N LEU A 68 -11.19 2.47 -19.29
CA LEU A 68 -10.80 3.87 -19.23
C LEU A 68 -9.30 4.09 -19.46
N SER A 69 -8.98 5.15 -20.20
CA SER A 69 -7.63 5.61 -20.44
C SER A 69 -6.98 6.16 -19.15
N LEU A 70 -5.65 6.27 -19.15
CA LEU A 70 -4.92 6.86 -18.02
C LEU A 70 -5.38 8.30 -17.72
N ASN A 71 -5.78 9.07 -18.75
CA ASN A 71 -6.21 10.45 -18.59
C ASN A 71 -7.57 10.54 -17.88
N GLU A 72 -8.56 9.76 -18.30
CA GLU A 72 -9.88 9.71 -17.65
C GLU A 72 -9.76 9.21 -16.20
N ARG A 73 -8.90 8.22 -15.96
CA ARG A 73 -8.64 7.71 -14.61
C ARG A 73 -7.95 8.71 -13.72
N GLU A 74 -7.08 9.55 -14.29
CA GLU A 74 -6.46 10.67 -13.60
C GLU A 74 -7.50 11.74 -13.24
N GLU A 75 -8.46 12.03 -14.12
CA GLU A 75 -9.54 13.01 -13.89
C GLU A 75 -10.41 12.62 -12.70
N MET A 76 -10.79 11.34 -12.63
CA MET A 76 -11.59 10.80 -11.52
C MET A 76 -10.80 10.64 -10.21
N SER A 77 -9.48 10.85 -10.23
CA SER A 77 -8.61 10.71 -9.06
C SER A 77 -8.21 12.08 -8.53
N ASN A 78 -8.46 12.37 -7.25
CA ASN A 78 -8.01 13.63 -6.64
C ASN A 78 -6.55 13.57 -6.14
N LEU A 79 -5.99 12.37 -5.97
CA LEU A 79 -4.64 12.14 -5.50
C LEU A 79 -3.92 11.13 -6.41
N VAL A 80 -2.76 11.53 -6.96
CA VAL A 80 -1.93 10.66 -7.81
C VAL A 80 -0.49 10.71 -7.33
N PHE A 81 0.09 9.56 -7.02
CA PHE A 81 1.48 9.49 -6.53
C PHE A 81 2.17 8.18 -6.92
N THR A 82 3.49 8.17 -6.82
CA THR A 82 4.29 6.94 -6.84
C THR A 82 4.60 6.52 -5.43
N GLY A 83 4.53 5.22 -5.16
CA GLY A 83 4.80 4.69 -3.83
C GLY A 83 5.32 3.26 -3.87
N ARG A 84 6.02 2.87 -2.81
CA ARG A 84 6.47 1.49 -2.57
C ARG A 84 5.59 0.86 -1.50
N ILE A 85 5.06 -0.32 -1.76
CA ILE A 85 4.28 -1.07 -0.77
C ILE A 85 5.24 -1.62 0.29
N GLU A 86 5.09 -1.20 1.55
CA GLU A 86 5.93 -1.65 2.67
C GLU A 86 5.32 -2.87 3.37
N SER A 87 4.01 -2.84 3.61
CA SER A 87 3.30 -3.92 4.33
C SER A 87 1.87 -4.13 3.83
N LEU A 88 1.43 -5.38 3.95
CA LEU A 88 0.05 -5.83 3.74
C LEU A 88 -0.43 -6.55 5.01
N PRO A 89 -1.75 -6.60 5.28
CA PRO A 89 -2.27 -7.13 6.53
C PRO A 89 -2.00 -8.63 6.66
N GLY A 90 -1.88 -9.10 7.91
CA GLY A 90 -1.64 -10.50 8.23
C GLY A 90 -0.30 -11.05 7.72
N GLY A 91 0.70 -10.19 7.49
CA GLY A 91 2.02 -10.60 7.00
C GLY A 91 2.03 -11.11 5.55
N ARG A 92 0.96 -10.85 4.78
CA ARG A 92 0.86 -11.24 3.37
C ARG A 92 1.96 -10.55 2.56
N ARG A 93 2.52 -11.26 1.57
CA ARG A 93 3.49 -10.68 0.63
C ARG A 93 2.84 -10.18 -0.66
N VAL A 94 1.68 -10.72 -1.01
CA VAL A 94 0.97 -10.45 -2.26
C VAL A 94 -0.53 -10.48 -1.99
N VAL A 95 -1.26 -9.56 -2.61
CA VAL A 95 -2.71 -9.52 -2.68
C VAL A 95 -3.15 -9.17 -4.10
N SER A 96 -4.29 -9.68 -4.52
CA SER A 96 -4.88 -9.49 -5.85
C SER A 96 -6.39 -9.70 -5.78
N ARG A 97 -7.10 -9.30 -6.84
CA ARG A 97 -8.54 -9.51 -7.01
C ARG A 97 -9.05 -10.94 -6.81
N HIS A 98 -8.17 -11.94 -6.90
CA HIS A 98 -8.53 -13.35 -6.72
C HIS A 98 -8.24 -13.88 -5.31
N THR A 99 -7.47 -13.14 -4.51
CA THR A 99 -7.02 -13.56 -3.18
C THR A 99 -7.67 -12.76 -2.05
N VAL A 100 -8.28 -11.62 -2.38
CA VAL A 100 -8.94 -10.73 -1.44
C VAL A 100 -10.37 -10.51 -1.91
N GLY A 101 -11.30 -10.44 -0.95
CA GLY A 101 -12.74 -10.30 -1.24
C GLY A 101 -13.11 -8.93 -1.81
N VAL A 102 -14.40 -8.61 -1.71
CA VAL A 102 -15.05 -7.47 -2.38
C VAL A 102 -14.36 -6.12 -2.05
N GLU A 103 -13.96 -5.89 -0.81
CA GLU A 103 -13.41 -4.60 -0.37
C GLU A 103 -11.90 -4.45 -0.61
N GLY A 104 -11.20 -5.54 -0.98
CA GLY A 104 -9.74 -5.54 -0.95
C GLY A 104 -9.19 -5.41 0.48
N VAL A 105 -7.95 -4.95 0.61
CA VAL A 105 -7.28 -4.73 1.90
C VAL A 105 -6.62 -3.36 1.96
N ALA A 106 -6.43 -2.85 3.17
CA ALA A 106 -5.61 -1.67 3.42
C ALA A 106 -4.15 -2.05 3.66
N GLY A 107 -3.23 -1.42 2.92
CA GLY A 107 -1.78 -1.64 3.02
C GLY A 107 -1.01 -0.35 3.21
N ASP A 108 0.22 -0.46 3.70
CA ASP A 108 1.06 0.70 3.98
C ASP A 108 2.00 0.94 2.79
N VAL A 109 2.03 2.18 2.32
CA VAL A 109 2.74 2.59 1.11
C VAL A 109 3.64 3.76 1.43
N LYS A 110 4.96 3.58 1.24
CA LYS A 110 5.92 4.68 1.31
C LYS A 110 5.86 5.51 0.03
N VAL A 111 5.35 6.72 0.13
CA VAL A 111 5.22 7.66 -0.98
C VAL A 111 6.61 8.15 -1.41
N LYS A 112 6.88 8.13 -2.71
CA LYS A 112 8.13 8.60 -3.30
C LYS A 112 7.99 9.98 -3.93
N ARG A 113 6.93 10.19 -4.70
CA ARG A 113 6.65 11.45 -5.41
C ARG A 113 5.15 11.58 -5.63
N VAL A 114 4.62 12.78 -5.39
CA VAL A 114 3.23 13.14 -5.67
C VAL A 114 3.16 13.90 -7.00
N PHE A 115 2.16 13.59 -7.82
CA PHE A 115 1.86 14.27 -9.07
C PHE A 115 0.66 15.20 -8.92
N LYS A 116 -0.41 14.74 -8.27
CA LYS A 116 -1.69 15.44 -8.08
C LYS A 116 -2.15 15.32 -6.63
N GLY A 117 -2.81 16.36 -6.10
CA GLY A 117 -3.38 16.38 -4.75
C GLY A 117 -3.22 17.71 -3.97
N GLY A 118 -2.78 18.77 -4.65
CA GLY A 118 -2.64 20.09 -4.03
C GLY A 118 -1.58 20.18 -2.93
N VAL A 119 -1.68 21.21 -2.10
CA VAL A 119 -0.71 21.52 -1.03
C VAL A 119 -0.67 20.44 0.04
N VAL A 120 -1.84 19.93 0.45
CA VAL A 120 -1.97 18.88 1.49
C VAL A 120 -1.28 17.58 1.07
N ALA A 121 -1.34 17.24 -0.22
CA ALA A 121 -0.65 16.05 -0.73
C ALA A 121 0.86 16.24 -0.91
N GLY A 122 1.34 17.47 -1.08
CA GLY A 122 2.78 17.76 -1.24
C GLY A 122 3.63 17.23 -0.09
N ASP A 123 3.08 17.28 1.12
CA ASP A 123 3.72 16.82 2.35
C ASP A 123 3.76 15.28 2.49
N LEU A 124 3.05 14.54 1.65
CA LEU A 124 3.04 13.07 1.70
C LEU A 124 4.36 12.47 1.20
N ALA A 125 5.15 13.20 0.41
CA ALA A 125 6.40 12.70 -0.14
C ALA A 125 7.36 12.23 0.99
N GLY A 126 7.82 10.97 0.90
CA GLY A 126 8.68 10.34 1.90
C GLY A 126 7.93 9.72 3.08
N ARG A 127 6.65 10.04 3.28
CA ARG A 127 5.81 9.47 4.35
C ARG A 127 5.26 8.10 3.96
N VAL A 128 4.91 7.32 4.98
CA VAL A 128 4.15 6.07 4.81
C VAL A 128 2.68 6.40 5.00
N VAL A 129 1.85 6.07 4.01
CA VAL A 129 0.41 6.29 4.03
C VAL A 129 -0.33 4.97 3.95
N ARG A 130 -1.53 4.92 4.53
CA ARG A 130 -2.45 3.78 4.46
C ARG A 130 -3.27 3.92 3.17
N VAL A 131 -3.20 2.92 2.29
CA VAL A 131 -4.01 2.87 1.05
C VAL A 131 -4.98 1.70 1.13
N GLU A 132 -6.27 2.01 1.02
CA GLU A 132 -7.37 1.04 1.02
C GLU A 132 -7.71 0.52 -0.39
N GLY A 133 -8.35 -0.64 -0.47
CA GLY A 133 -8.77 -1.23 -1.76
C GLY A 133 -7.67 -1.96 -2.53
N LEU A 134 -6.55 -2.33 -1.91
CA LEU A 134 -5.54 -3.16 -2.57
C LEU A 134 -6.09 -4.59 -2.77
N GLY A 135 -5.98 -5.11 -3.97
CA GLY A 135 -6.59 -6.41 -4.31
C GLY A 135 -8.11 -6.39 -4.43
N ARG A 136 -8.76 -5.22 -4.53
CA ARG A 136 -10.22 -5.12 -4.76
C ARG A 136 -10.61 -5.79 -6.09
N TRP A 137 -11.80 -6.39 -6.13
CA TRP A 137 -12.23 -7.28 -7.23
C TRP A 137 -12.66 -6.57 -8.51
N ASP A 138 -13.24 -5.38 -8.35
CA ASP A 138 -13.73 -4.45 -9.38
C ASP A 138 -12.57 -3.72 -10.09
N VAL A 139 -11.42 -3.62 -9.44
CA VAL A 139 -10.20 -3.03 -10.01
C VAL A 139 -9.40 -4.09 -10.74
N CYS A 140 -9.14 -3.82 -12.02
CA CYS A 140 -8.53 -4.76 -12.94
C CYS A 140 -7.13 -5.23 -12.57
N ASN A 141 -6.22 -4.29 -12.44
CA ASN A 141 -4.87 -4.52 -11.95
C ASN A 141 -4.77 -3.99 -10.51
N SER A 142 -5.32 -4.76 -9.58
CA SER A 142 -5.22 -4.51 -8.14
C SER A 142 -4.09 -5.31 -7.47
N LEU A 143 -3.20 -5.93 -8.26
CA LEU A 143 -2.09 -6.75 -7.76
C LEU A 143 -1.10 -5.88 -6.97
N ALA A 144 -1.11 -6.05 -5.66
CA ALA A 144 -0.19 -5.41 -4.74
C ALA A 144 0.78 -6.44 -4.15
N ARG A 145 2.07 -6.18 -4.27
CA ARG A 145 3.14 -7.01 -3.73
C ARG A 145 4.06 -6.16 -2.88
N VAL A 146 4.41 -6.66 -1.70
CA VAL A 146 5.35 -5.99 -0.79
C VAL A 146 6.68 -5.75 -1.53
N ARG A 147 7.24 -4.55 -1.35
CA ARG A 147 8.41 -3.96 -2.02
C ARG A 147 8.21 -3.50 -3.46
N ASP A 148 7.09 -3.78 -4.11
CA ASP A 148 6.81 -3.23 -5.43
C ASP A 148 6.62 -1.71 -5.35
N THR A 149 7.13 -1.01 -6.37
CA THR A 149 6.81 0.40 -6.59
C THR A 149 5.79 0.51 -7.74
N LYS A 150 4.72 1.26 -7.53
CA LYS A 150 3.63 1.48 -8.49
C LYS A 150 3.26 2.97 -8.53
N ILE A 151 2.51 3.36 -9.55
CA ILE A 151 1.78 4.62 -9.58
C ILE A 151 0.36 4.32 -9.08
N PHE A 152 -0.07 5.09 -8.10
CA PHE A 152 -1.35 5.00 -7.42
C PHE A 152 -2.24 6.13 -7.93
N LEU A 153 -3.43 5.75 -8.40
CA LEU A 153 -4.52 6.65 -8.76
C LEU A 153 -5.61 6.45 -7.70
N THR A 154 -5.75 7.43 -6.83
CA THR A 154 -6.46 7.31 -5.55
C THR A 154 -7.36 8.51 -5.30
N ASN A 155 -8.31 8.31 -4.40
CA ASN A 155 -9.09 9.40 -3.82
C ASN A 155 -8.76 9.52 -2.32
N MET A 156 -8.49 10.74 -1.88
CA MET A 156 -8.44 11.11 -0.47
C MET A 156 -9.81 11.70 -0.08
N ASP A 157 -10.43 11.15 0.97
CA ASP A 157 -11.67 11.68 1.53
C ASP A 157 -11.41 12.84 2.52
N ASP A 158 -12.48 13.41 3.06
CA ASP A 158 -12.42 14.55 3.99
C ASP A 158 -11.78 14.18 5.33
N GLU A 159 -11.76 12.89 5.70
CA GLU A 159 -11.05 12.37 6.86
C GLU A 159 -9.58 12.05 6.59
N GLY A 160 -9.09 12.25 5.36
CA GLY A 160 -7.72 12.00 4.94
C GLY A 160 -7.40 10.53 4.67
N ARG A 161 -8.41 9.65 4.56
CA ARG A 161 -8.23 8.25 4.16
C ARG A 161 -8.04 8.17 2.65
N ILE A 162 -7.11 7.30 2.24
CA ILE A 162 -6.74 7.15 0.83
C ILE A 162 -7.29 5.85 0.30
N HIS A 163 -8.19 5.92 -0.67
CA HIS A 163 -8.81 4.77 -1.31
C HIS A 163 -8.30 4.60 -2.74
N LEU A 164 -8.03 3.36 -3.13
CA LEU A 164 -7.72 3.02 -4.51
C LEU A 164 -8.94 3.32 -5.40
N ASN A 165 -8.74 4.18 -6.39
CA ASN A 165 -9.79 4.57 -7.33
C ASN A 165 -9.78 3.68 -8.57
N SER A 166 -8.61 3.47 -9.16
CA SER A 166 -8.43 2.67 -10.38
C SER A 166 -7.18 1.78 -10.33
N SER A 167 -6.92 1.04 -11.41
CA SER A 167 -5.82 0.07 -11.46
C SER A 167 -4.44 0.62 -11.09
N LEU A 168 -3.66 -0.19 -10.40
CA LEU A 168 -2.25 0.12 -10.17
C LEU A 168 -1.50 0.14 -11.50
N VAL A 169 -0.74 1.21 -11.74
CA VAL A 169 0.09 1.31 -12.94
C VAL A 169 1.51 0.89 -12.58
N ARG A 170 2.09 0.02 -13.41
CA ARG A 170 3.49 -0.40 -13.24
C ARG A 170 4.41 0.80 -13.41
N LEU A 171 5.39 0.92 -12.52
CA LEU A 171 6.39 1.97 -12.64
C LEU A 171 7.31 1.70 -13.83
N THR A 172 7.16 2.48 -14.91
CA THR A 172 8.06 2.54 -16.06
C THR A 172 8.30 4.00 -16.42
N LEU A 173 9.38 4.30 -17.14
CA LEU A 173 9.66 5.68 -17.58
C LEU A 173 8.54 6.22 -18.48
N GLN A 174 7.97 5.38 -19.34
CA GLN A 174 6.84 5.75 -20.19
C GLN A 174 5.60 6.08 -19.36
N ALA A 175 5.25 5.24 -18.37
CA ALA A 175 4.11 5.49 -17.49
C ALA A 175 4.30 6.76 -16.65
N LEU A 176 5.52 7.03 -16.18
CA LEU A 176 5.85 8.25 -15.45
C LEU A 176 5.66 9.50 -16.32
N ARG A 177 6.16 9.50 -17.55
CA ARG A 177 5.97 10.61 -18.50
C ARG A 177 4.50 10.82 -18.85
N ALA A 178 3.78 9.73 -19.11
CA ALA A 178 2.34 9.79 -19.42
C ALA A 178 1.53 10.35 -18.24
N THR A 179 1.82 9.89 -17.02
CA THR A 179 1.17 10.38 -15.79
C THR A 179 1.48 11.85 -15.55
N ALA A 180 2.75 12.26 -15.65
CA ALA A 180 3.14 13.66 -15.50
C ALA A 180 2.44 14.56 -16.53
N LYS A 181 2.39 14.13 -17.80
CA LYS A 181 1.69 14.85 -18.87
C LYS A 181 0.18 14.98 -18.59
N ALA A 182 -0.47 13.91 -18.13
CA ALA A 182 -1.90 13.92 -17.82
C ALA A 182 -2.24 14.94 -16.71
N VAL A 183 -1.38 15.06 -15.68
CA VAL A 183 -1.60 15.99 -14.57
C VAL A 183 -1.21 17.44 -14.92
N SER A 184 -0.06 17.66 -15.57
CA SER A 184 0.46 19.02 -15.84
C SER A 184 -0.42 19.82 -16.80
N GLY A 185 -1.22 19.16 -17.64
CA GLY A 185 -2.16 19.85 -18.54
C GLY A 185 -3.33 20.54 -17.82
N LYS A 186 -3.53 20.30 -16.51
CA LYS A 186 -4.75 20.66 -15.79
C LYS A 186 -4.52 21.60 -14.61
N THR A 187 -3.28 21.73 -14.12
CA THR A 187 -2.93 22.61 -12.99
C THR A 187 -3.01 24.12 -13.27
N PHE A 188 -3.39 24.54 -14.49
CA PHE A 188 -3.46 25.96 -14.87
C PHE A 188 -4.88 26.56 -14.89
N LEU A 189 -5.95 25.79 -14.67
CA LEU A 189 -7.34 26.26 -14.84
C LEU A 189 -8.22 26.15 -13.59
N SER A 190 -7.64 26.08 -12.40
CA SER A 190 -8.42 26.12 -11.16
C SER A 190 -7.75 27.06 -10.17
N SER A 191 -8.03 28.35 -10.35
CA SER A 191 -7.85 29.43 -9.37
C SER A 191 -9.20 30.08 -9.15
#